data_AF-A0A2G9NYH8-F1
#
_entry.id   AF-A0A2G9NYH8-F1
#
_cell.length_a   1.000
_cell.length_b   1.000
_cell.length_c   1.000
_cell.angle_alpha   90.00
_cell.angle_beta   90.00
_cell.angle_gamma   90.00
#
_symmetry.space_group_name_H-M   'P 1'
#
loop_
_entity.id
_entity.type
_entity.pdbx_description
1 polymer ?
#
loop_
_entity_poly.entity_id
_entity_poly.type
_entity_poly.pdbx_seq_one_letter_code
_entity_poly.pdbx_strand_id
1 'polypeptide(L)'
;WDTICSIVCSPLCSSEVLGYFGKGIAKEKGYGYILRVIARNRNVGIETLRNIAEDSNLEKRYKEVAIAGLNFDNSAANNQV
;
A
#
# COMPACT_ATOMS: atom_id res chain seq x y z
N TRP A 1 11.58 -3.17 -10.17
CA TRP A 1 10.30 -2.59 -9.75
C TRP A 1 9.16 -3.55 -10.09
N ASP A 2 9.14 -4.12 -11.29
CA ASP A 2 8.07 -5.02 -11.77
C ASP A 2 7.84 -6.25 -10.91
N THR A 3 8.90 -6.94 -10.47
CA THR A 3 8.77 -8.12 -9.60
C THR A 3 8.05 -7.79 -8.29
N ILE A 4 8.36 -6.64 -7.68
CA ILE A 4 7.69 -6.20 -6.45
C ILE A 4 6.22 -5.93 -6.75
N CYS A 5 5.91 -5.20 -7.84
CA CYS A 5 4.54 -4.96 -8.28
C CYS A 5 3.75 -6.27 -8.44
N SER A 6 4.30 -7.27 -9.14
CA SER A 6 3.65 -8.57 -9.33
C SER A 6 3.34 -9.27 -8.00
N ILE A 7 4.27 -9.21 -7.03
CA ILE A 7 4.08 -9.79 -5.70
C ILE A 7 2.97 -9.03 -4.94
N VAL A 8 3.06 -7.70 -4.84
CA VAL A 8 2.13 -6.90 -4.02
C VAL A 8 0.73 -6.77 -4.62
N CYS A 9 0.57 -6.96 -5.93
CA CYS A 9 -0.74 -7.03 -6.59
C CYS A 9 -1.46 -8.37 -6.34
N SER A 10 -0.77 -9.41 -5.86
CA SER A 10 -1.39 -10.72 -5.67
C SER A 10 -2.42 -10.68 -4.53
N PRO A 11 -3.64 -11.23 -4.74
CA PRO A 11 -4.65 -11.35 -3.68
C PRO A 11 -4.28 -12.39 -2.60
N LEU A 12 -3.20 -13.15 -2.84
CA LEU A 12 -2.60 -14.12 -1.93
C LEU A 12 -1.38 -13.57 -1.19
N CYS A 13 -0.94 -12.34 -1.51
CA CYS A 13 0.18 -11.71 -0.83
C CYS A 13 -0.20 -11.45 0.64
N SER A 14 0.63 -11.92 1.57
CA SER A 14 0.35 -11.77 3.00
C SER A 14 0.56 -10.34 3.48
N SER A 15 -0.12 -9.97 4.56
CA SER A 15 0.03 -8.68 5.24
C SER A 15 1.49 -8.38 5.64
N GLU A 16 2.23 -9.43 6.02
CA GLU A 16 3.65 -9.36 6.36
C GLU A 16 4.51 -8.95 5.16
N VAL A 17 4.36 -9.61 4.01
CA VAL A 17 5.12 -9.29 2.79
C VAL A 17 4.76 -7.89 2.29
N LEU A 18 3.48 -7.51 2.33
CA LEU A 18 3.03 -6.16 2.03
C LEU A 18 3.67 -5.11 2.96
N GLY A 19 3.78 -5.42 4.25
CA GLY A 19 4.45 -4.58 5.24
C GLY A 19 5.95 -4.44 5.00
N TYR A 20 6.65 -5.53 4.66
CA TYR A 20 8.07 -5.54 4.34
C TYR A 20 8.39 -4.57 3.19
N PHE A 21 7.62 -4.62 2.11
CA PHE A 21 7.81 -3.69 1.00
C PHE A 21 7.33 -2.28 1.34
N GLY A 22 6.17 -2.13 1.98
CA GLY A 22 5.52 -0.85 2.22
C GLY A 22 6.23 0.03 3.24
N LYS A 23 6.78 -0.57 4.31
CA LYS A 23 7.54 0.14 5.35
C LYS A 23 9.04 0.20 5.05
N GLY A 24 9.55 -0.70 4.22
CA GLY A 24 10.98 -0.82 3.87
C GLY A 24 11.26 -0.40 2.43
N ILE A 25 11.54 -1.38 1.56
CA ILE A 25 12.15 -1.19 0.24
C ILE A 25 11.44 -0.12 -0.61
N ALA A 26 10.10 -0.14 -0.70
CA ALA A 26 9.38 0.79 -1.55
C ALA A 26 9.45 2.23 -1.03
N LYS A 27 9.53 2.40 0.29
CA LYS A 27 9.68 3.70 0.95
C LYS A 27 11.10 4.24 0.78
N GLU A 28 12.11 3.44 1.09
CA GLU A 28 13.52 3.81 0.95
C GLU A 28 13.92 4.19 -0.48
N LYS A 29 13.30 3.54 -1.47
CA LYS A 29 13.55 3.81 -2.90
C LYS A 29 12.63 4.87 -3.50
N GLY A 30 11.67 5.41 -2.74
CA GLY A 30 10.71 6.41 -3.24
C GLY A 30 9.73 5.87 -4.29
N TYR A 31 9.38 4.58 -4.24
CA TYR A 31 8.47 3.93 -5.18
C TYR A 31 7.00 4.22 -4.83
N GLY A 32 6.59 5.49 -4.94
CA GLY A 32 5.25 5.93 -4.54
C GLY A 32 4.11 5.15 -5.22
N TYR A 33 4.28 4.73 -6.47
CA TYR A 33 3.30 3.88 -7.14
C TYR A 33 3.16 2.50 -6.49
N ILE A 34 4.26 1.87 -6.05
CA ILE A 34 4.19 0.60 -5.31
C ILE A 34 3.47 0.80 -3.98
N LEU A 35 3.75 1.90 -3.26
CA LEU A 35 3.06 2.20 -2.01
C LEU A 35 1.55 2.34 -2.23
N ARG A 36 1.13 2.99 -3.32
CA ARG A 36 -0.28 3.05 -3.72
C ARG A 36 -0.87 1.66 -4.00
N VAL A 37 -0.15 0.79 -4.70
CA VAL A 37 -0.60 -0.58 -4.98
C VAL A 37 -0.73 -1.40 -3.69
N ILE A 38 0.26 -1.32 -2.80
CA ILE A 38 0.23 -1.97 -1.49
C ILE A 38 -1.00 -1.52 -0.70
N ALA A 39 -1.28 -0.21 -0.68
CA ALA A 39 -2.44 0.34 0.01
C ALA A 39 -3.80 -0.11 -0.58
N ARG A 40 -3.86 -0.57 -1.83
CA ARG A 40 -5.07 -1.15 -2.44
C ARG A 40 -5.26 -2.63 -2.12
N ASN A 41 -4.22 -3.32 -1.66
CA ASN A 41 -4.31 -4.75 -1.43
C ASN A 41 -5.16 -5.03 -0.20
N ARG A 42 -6.21 -5.86 -0.32
CA ARG A 42 -7.13 -6.19 0.78
C ARG A 42 -6.46 -6.77 2.03
N ASN A 43 -5.29 -7.40 1.87
CA ASN A 43 -4.55 -8.02 2.96
C ASN A 43 -3.60 -7.03 3.65
N VAL A 44 -3.53 -5.78 3.20
CA VAL A 44 -2.62 -4.79 3.79
C VAL A 44 -3.01 -4.49 5.24
N GLY A 45 -2.01 -4.51 6.13
CA GLY A 45 -2.21 -4.20 7.54
C GLY A 45 -2.46 -2.72 7.78
N ILE A 46 -3.27 -2.41 8.80
CA ILE A 46 -3.59 -1.04 9.24
C ILE A 46 -2.32 -0.22 9.53
N GLU A 47 -1.31 -0.83 10.15
CA GLU A 47 -0.05 -0.15 10.46
C GLU A 47 0.73 0.25 9.20
N THR A 48 0.71 -0.61 8.17
CA THR A 48 1.31 -0.31 6.86
C THR A 48 0.56 0.82 6.17
N LEU A 49 -0.78 0.82 6.21
CA LEU A 49 -1.60 1.91 5.69
C LEU A 49 -1.28 3.23 6.40
N ARG A 50 -1.20 3.22 7.74
CA ARG A 50 -0.85 4.41 8.53
C ARG A 50 0.53 4.94 8.16
N ASN A 51 1.53 4.06 8.04
CA ASN A 51 2.88 4.45 7.66
C ASN A 51 2.94 5.14 6.28
N ILE A 52 2.16 4.64 5.31
CA ILE A 52 2.07 5.24 3.97
C ILE A 52 1.33 6.59 4.03
N ALA A 53 0.21 6.66 4.75
CA ALA A 53 -0.61 7.87 4.86
C ALA A 53 0.16 9.05 5.49
N GLU A 54 1.00 8.77 6.49
CA GLU A 54 1.75 9.76 7.26
C GLU A 54 3.11 10.13 6.63
N ASP A 55 3.52 9.50 5.52
CA ASP A 55 4.85 9.69 4.94
C ASP A 55 5.04 11.07 4.30
N SER A 56 5.60 12.06 4.99
CA SER A 56 5.76 13.43 4.48
C SER A 56 6.46 13.55 3.11
N ASN A 57 7.33 12.61 2.74
CA ASN A 57 8.07 12.64 1.47
C ASN A 57 7.27 12.11 0.28
N LEU A 58 6.17 11.41 0.56
CA LEU A 58 5.33 10.83 -0.47
C LEU A 58 4.32 11.84 -1.02
N GLU A 59 4.20 11.93 -2.35
CA GLU A 59 3.20 12.78 -2.99
C GLU A 59 1.78 12.42 -2.53
N LYS A 60 0.93 13.43 -2.37
CA LYS A 60 -0.45 13.28 -1.88
C LYS A 60 -1.24 12.17 -2.62
N ARG A 61 -1.14 12.12 -3.95
CA ARG A 61 -1.82 11.13 -4.82
C ARG A 61 -1.53 9.67 -4.46
N TYR A 62 -0.40 9.38 -3.82
CA TYR A 62 -0.04 8.02 -3.41
C TYR A 62 -0.51 7.69 -1.99
N LYS A 63 -0.78 8.71 -1.16
CA LYS A 63 -1.31 8.56 0.21
C LYS A 63 -2.82 8.42 0.27
N GLU A 64 -3.53 9.01 -0.69
CA GLU A 64 -4.99 9.09 -0.68
C GLU A 64 -5.66 7.72 -0.55
N VAL A 65 -5.09 6.70 -1.21
CA VAL A 65 -5.57 5.32 -1.08
C VAL A 65 -5.36 4.77 0.32
N ALA A 66 -4.21 5.03 0.94
CA ALA A 66 -3.92 4.56 2.29
C ALA A 66 -4.83 5.25 3.32
N ILE A 67 -5.07 6.55 3.15
CA ILE A 67 -6.02 7.32 3.96
C ILE A 67 -7.44 6.75 3.79
N ALA A 68 -7.86 6.47 2.56
CA ALA A 68 -9.16 5.84 2.29
C ALA A 68 -9.27 4.46 2.95
N GLY A 69 -8.24 3.62 2.85
CA GLY A 69 -8.20 2.30 3.49
C GLY A 69 -8.21 2.33 5.02
N LEU A 70 -7.76 3.43 5.63
CA LEU A 70 -7.88 3.64 7.09
C LEU A 70 -9.31 4.05 7.49
N ASN A 71 -10.01 4.77 6.61
CA ASN A 71 -11.34 5.31 6.87
C ASN A 71 -12.46 4.31 6.54
N PHE A 72 -12.23 3.41 5.59
CA PHE A 72 -13.15 2.37 5.19
C PHE A 72 -12.58 1.02 5.62
N ASP A 73 -13.28 0.34 6.54
CA ASP A 73 -12.99 -1.06 6.88
C ASP A 73 -12.80 -1.84 5.57
N ASN A 74 -11.63 -2.51 5.42
CA ASN A 74 -10.93 -2.97 4.18
C ASN A 74 -11.76 -3.69 3.08
N SER A 75 -13.07 -3.81 3.25
CA SER A 75 -14.09 -4.31 2.34
C SER A 75 -14.42 -3.41 1.13
N ALA A 76 -14.21 -2.08 1.20
CA ALA A 76 -14.66 -1.14 0.16
C ALA A 76 -13.60 -0.79 -0.91
N ALA A 77 -12.32 -1.13 -0.73
CA ALA A 77 -11.25 -0.81 -1.68
C ALA A 77 -11.34 -1.57 -3.03
N ASN A 78 -12.36 -2.42 -3.20
CA ASN A 78 -12.48 -3.39 -4.27
C ASN A 78 -13.30 -2.95 -5.49
N ASN A 79 -13.77 -1.69 -5.58
CA ASN A 79 -14.75 -1.30 -6.60
C ASN A 79 -14.27 -0.28 -7.65
N GLN A 80 -13.00 -0.26 -8.02
CA GLN A 80 -12.59 0.43 -9.26
C GLN A 80 -11.65 -0.44 -10.10
N VAL A 81 -12.29 -1.00 -11.14
CA VAL A 81 -11.74 -1.64 -12.35
C VAL A 81 -10.63 -0.79 -12.95
#